data_AF-A0A7G2LVZ1-F1
#
_entry.id   AF-A0A7G2LVZ1-F1
#
_cell.length_a   1.000
_cell.length_b   1.000
_cell.length_c   1.000
_cell.angle_alpha   90.00
_cell.angle_beta   90.00
_cell.angle_gamma   90.00
#
_symmetry.space_group_name_H-M   'P 1'
#
loop_
_entity.id
_entity.type
_entity.pdbx_description
1 polymer ?
#
loop_
_entity_poly.entity_id
_entity_poly.type
_entity_poly.pdbx_seq_one_letter_code
_entity_poly.pdbx_strand_id
1 'polypeptide(L)' 'AEPGKAIPVTNKLLFKSRYAIVTPDAPGLNISRSIKDEEERDRLLEIAHEAAGGADLGLILRSSCAGADA' A
#
# COMPACT_ATOMS: atom_id res chain seq x y z
N ALA A 1 -13.56 -16.77 10.52
CA ALA A 1 -15.00 -17.02 10.31
C ALA A 1 -15.36 -18.30 11.03
N GLU A 2 -16.46 -18.33 11.79
CA GLU A 2 -16.92 -19.56 12.44
C GLU A 2 -17.66 -20.44 11.42
N PRO A 3 -17.49 -21.78 11.46
CA PRO A 3 -18.23 -22.69 10.60
C PRO A 3 -19.75 -22.47 10.75
N GLY A 4 -20.45 -22.36 9.63
CA GLY A 4 -21.92 -22.16 9.58
C GLY A 4 -22.39 -20.71 9.65
N LYS A 5 -21.50 -19.73 9.86
CA LYS A 5 -21.84 -18.29 9.78
C LYS A 5 -21.51 -17.72 8.41
N ALA A 6 -22.24 -16.67 8.02
CA ALA A 6 -21.94 -15.91 6.81
C ALA A 6 -20.50 -15.35 6.85
N ILE A 7 -19.88 -15.26 5.68
CA ILE A 7 -18.53 -14.70 5.56
C ILE A 7 -18.62 -13.20 5.85
N PRO A 8 -17.81 -12.66 6.78
CA PRO A 8 -17.77 -11.23 7.01
C PRO A 8 -17.20 -10.52 5.78
N VAL A 9 -17.88 -9.46 5.37
CA VAL A 9 -17.49 -8.62 4.22
C VAL A 9 -17.15 -7.21 4.70
N THR A 10 -16.41 -6.47 3.88
CA THR A 10 -16.08 -5.06 4.14
C THR A 10 -16.24 -4.25 2.87
N ASN A 11 -16.64 -2.98 3.03
CA ASN A 11 -16.71 -2.01 1.93
C ASN A 11 -15.35 -1.35 1.67
N LYS A 12 -14.35 -1.57 2.54
CA LYS A 12 -13.00 -1.05 2.33
C LYS A 12 -12.25 -1.92 1.34
N LEU A 13 -12.31 -1.54 0.07
CA LEU A 13 -11.66 -2.24 -1.03
C LEU A 13 -10.14 -2.11 -0.94
N LEU A 14 -9.43 -3.21 -1.18
CA LEU A 14 -7.97 -3.27 -1.20
C LEU A 14 -7.51 -3.94 -2.51
N PHE A 15 -6.96 -3.16 -3.43
CA PHE A 15 -6.40 -3.66 -4.68
C PHE A 15 -4.94 -4.03 -4.46
N LYS A 16 -4.64 -5.33 -4.40
CA LYS A 16 -3.28 -5.84 -4.11
C LYS A 16 -2.56 -6.16 -5.40
N SER A 17 -1.35 -5.62 -5.57
CA SER A 17 -0.38 -6.01 -6.58
C SER A 17 0.87 -6.62 -5.92
N ARG A 18 1.90 -6.90 -6.73
CA ARG A 18 3.21 -7.34 -6.23
C ARG A 18 3.84 -6.28 -5.32
N TYR A 19 3.80 -5.02 -5.74
CA TYR A 19 4.54 -3.92 -5.10
C TYR A 19 3.67 -3.00 -4.25
N ALA A 20 2.37 -2.89 -4.53
CA ALA A 20 1.51 -1.92 -3.87
C ALA A 20 0.17 -2.51 -3.43
N ILE A 21 -0.46 -1.86 -2.46
CA ILE A 21 -1.88 -1.99 -2.15
C ILE A 21 -2.51 -0.63 -2.35
N VAL A 22 -3.49 -0.54 -3.25
CA VAL A 22 -4.25 0.69 -3.51
C VAL A 22 -5.60 0.60 -2.79
N THR A 23 -5.96 1.66 -2.08
CA THR A 23 -7.24 1.82 -1.38
C THR A 23 -7.93 3.08 -1.93
N PRO A 24 -9.08 2.97 -2.61
CA PRO A 24 -9.84 4.16 -3.00
C PRO A 24 -10.36 4.93 -1.79
N ASP A 25 -10.59 6.24 -1.97
CA ASP A 25 -11.29 7.11 -1.01
C ASP A 25 -10.65 7.14 0.40
N ALA A 26 -9.34 6.88 0.48
CA ALA A 26 -8.61 6.75 1.73
C ALA A 26 -7.20 7.34 1.59
N PRO A 27 -7.06 8.67 1.60
CA PRO A 27 -5.79 9.33 1.30
C PRO A 27 -4.68 8.90 2.27
N GLY A 28 -3.48 8.74 1.73
CA GLY A 28 -2.27 8.55 2.52
C GLY A 28 -1.30 7.56 1.89
N LEU A 29 -0.01 7.86 2.05
CA LEU A 29 1.08 7.03 1.56
C LEU A 29 1.73 6.32 2.75
N ASN A 30 1.95 5.02 2.60
CA ASN A 30 2.61 4.20 3.61
C ASN A 30 3.62 3.25 2.97
N ILE A 31 4.65 2.94 3.73
CA ILE A 31 5.66 1.94 3.36
C ILE A 31 5.57 0.78 4.34
N SER A 32 5.78 -0.45 3.83
CA SER A 32 5.82 -1.66 4.64
C SER A 32 6.74 -1.48 5.85
N ARG A 33 6.22 -1.80 7.04
CA ARG A 33 6.96 -1.76 8.30
C ARG A 33 8.19 -2.69 8.34
N SER A 34 8.32 -3.59 7.37
CA SER A 34 9.51 -4.44 7.20
C SER A 34 10.71 -3.69 6.60
N ILE A 35 10.47 -2.60 5.88
CA ILE A 35 11.52 -1.75 5.30
C ILE A 35 11.87 -0.72 6.37
N LYS A 36 13.05 -0.87 6.98
CA LYS A 36 13.50 -0.06 8.12
C LYS A 36 14.58 0.95 7.76
N ASP A 37 15.29 0.68 6.68
CA ASP A 37 16.32 1.57 6.16
C ASP A 37 15.69 2.92 5.77
N GLU A 38 16.18 4.01 6.35
CA GLU A 38 15.55 5.32 6.22
C GLU A 38 15.73 5.89 4.80
N GLU A 39 16.90 5.70 4.19
CA GLU A 39 17.19 6.14 2.83
C GLU A 39 16.30 5.42 1.81
N GLU A 40 16.13 4.11 1.96
CA GLU A 40 15.20 3.31 1.17
C GLU A 40 13.75 3.80 1.31
N ARG A 41 13.33 4.14 2.53
CA ARG A 41 11.99 4.63 2.79
C ARG A 41 11.76 5.99 2.14
N ASP A 42 12.72 6.88 2.22
CA ASP A 42 12.61 8.21 1.62
C ASP A 42 12.52 8.11 0.09
N ARG A 43 13.36 7.28 -0.54
CA ARG A 43 13.28 7.01 -1.99
C ARG A 43 11.92 6.46 -2.40
N LEU A 44 11.42 5.46 -1.68
CA LEU A 44 10.13 4.85 -1.99
C LEU A 44 8.95 5.80 -1.74
N LEU A 45 9.07 6.71 -0.77
CA LEU A 45 8.05 7.72 -0.50
C LEU A 45 7.97 8.74 -1.64
N GLU A 46 9.11 9.16 -2.19
CA GLU A 46 9.18 10.04 -3.36
C GLU A 46 8.47 9.42 -4.57
N ILE A 47 8.78 8.16 -4.89
CA ILE A 47 8.11 7.40 -5.96
C ILE A 47 6.60 7.30 -5.70
N ALA A 48 6.19 7.03 -4.46
CA ALA A 48 4.79 6.94 -4.09
C ALA A 48 4.06 8.28 -4.26
N HIS A 49 4.70 9.40 -3.93
CA HIS A 49 4.15 10.74 -4.12
C HIS A 49 3.92 11.06 -5.59
N GLU A 50 4.91 10.77 -6.44
CA GLU A 50 4.80 10.96 -7.89
C GLU A 50 3.69 10.09 -8.49
N ALA A 51 3.68 8.79 -8.16
CA ALA A 51 2.70 7.83 -8.68
C ALA A 51 1.26 8.11 -8.24
N ALA A 52 1.06 8.67 -7.05
CA ALA A 52 -0.28 9.02 -6.56
C ALA A 52 -0.93 10.15 -7.37
N GLY A 53 -0.13 11.00 -8.05
CA GLY A 53 -0.64 11.99 -9.01
C GLY A 53 -1.69 12.96 -8.46
N GLY A 54 -1.71 13.19 -7.14
CA GLY A 54 -2.73 14.01 -6.47
C GLY A 54 -4.12 13.39 -6.36
N ALA A 55 -4.30 12.12 -6.72
CA ALA A 55 -5.55 11.40 -6.54
C ALA A 55 -5.84 11.12 -5.05
N ASP A 56 -7.11 11.09 -4.67
CA ASP A 56 -7.56 10.78 -3.31
C ASP A 56 -7.52 9.27 -3.04
N LEU A 57 -6.32 8.71 -3.13
CA LEU A 57 -6.03 7.29 -3.03
C LEU A 57 -5.08 7.03 -1.86
N GLY A 58 -5.29 5.90 -1.21
CA GLY A 58 -4.36 5.30 -0.28
C GLY A 58 -3.41 4.38 -1.02
N LEU A 59 -2.11 4.54 -0.79
CA LEU A 59 -1.08 3.70 -1.39
C LEU A 59 -0.18 3.13 -0.30
N ILE A 60 -0.06 1.79 -0.27
CA ILE A 60 0.87 1.09 0.62
C ILE A 60 1.90 0.35 -0.24
N LEU A 61 3.16 0.78 -0.20
CA LEU A 61 4.27 0.04 -0.80
C LEU A 61 4.64 -1.17 0.06
N ARG A 62 4.73 -2.33 -0.56
CA ARG A 62 4.92 -3.63 0.08
C ARG A 62 6.40 -3.94 0.28
N SER A 63 6.69 -4.94 1.10
CA SER A 63 8.06 -5.41 1.34
C SER A 63 8.84 -5.76 0.08
N SER A 64 8.16 -6.15 -1.00
CA SER A 64 8.77 -6.43 -2.30
C SER A 64 9.40 -5.22 -2.99
N CYS A 65 9.17 -4.00 -2.49
CA CYS A 65 9.83 -2.79 -2.98
C CYS A 65 11.26 -2.63 -2.46
N ALA A 66 11.67 -3.38 -1.43
CA ALA A 66 13.02 -3.29 -0.89
C ALA A 66 14.06 -3.60 -1.98
N GLY A 67 14.86 -2.61 -2.36
CA GLY A 67 15.88 -2.71 -3.41
C GLY A 67 15.32 -2.93 -4.81
N ALA A 68 14.03 -2.66 -5.04
CA ALA A 68 13.45 -2.69 -6.37
C ALA A 68 13.71 -1.37 -7.11
N ASP A 69 13.88 -1.45 -8.43
CA ASP A 69 13.97 -0.29 -9.31
C ASP A 69 12.62 0.43 -9.45
N ALA A 70 12.67 1.70 -9.85
CA ALA A 70 11.52 2.55 -10.12
C ALA A 70 10.80 2.17 -11.42
#